data_AF-A0A8S3GE43-F1
#
_entry.id   AF-A0A8S3GE43-F1
#
_cell.length_a   1.000
_cell.length_b   1.000
_cell.length_c   1.000
_cell.angle_alpha   90.00
_cell.angle_beta   90.00
_cell.angle_gamma   90.00
#
_symmetry.space_group_name_H-M   'P 1'
#
loop_
_entity.id
_entity.type
_entity.pdbx_description
1 polymer ?
#
loop_
_entity_poly.entity_id
_entity_poly.type
_entity_poly.pdbx_seq_one_letter_code
_entity_poly.pdbx_strand_id
1 'polypeptide(L)'
;MYTFLGRYRAHYKPIRALFFGLTPDDNQPILITIGADHILAEYDLNESEIDHLALKPSTRIEQIAEPMSACHYPSSLTKESFLITINNEYKYKLYNSSTKMCRKTILGPTFGSPLRKIGILPKLDEDSNEEYIYF
;
A
#
# COMPACT_ATOMS: atom_id res chain seq x y z
N MET A 1 -5.65 21.13 18.88
CA MET A 1 -6.98 21.10 18.24
C MET A 1 -6.80 20.39 16.91
N TYR A 2 -7.61 19.38 16.60
CA TYR A 2 -7.56 18.70 15.29
C TYR A 2 -8.55 19.37 14.34
N THR A 3 -8.15 19.53 13.09
CA THR A 3 -8.99 20.12 12.03
C THR A 3 -9.18 19.08 10.93
N PHE A 4 -10.41 18.96 10.43
CA PHE A 4 -10.70 18.14 9.26
C PHE A 4 -10.04 18.77 8.03
N LEU A 5 -9.13 18.05 7.40
CA LEU A 5 -8.44 18.54 6.20
C LEU A 5 -9.33 18.43 4.96
N GLY A 6 -9.93 17.26 4.68
CA GLY A 6 -10.71 17.09 3.46
C GLY A 6 -11.15 15.64 3.24
N ARG A 7 -11.88 15.41 2.14
CA ARG A 7 -12.30 14.07 1.69
C ARG A 7 -12.25 13.97 0.18
N TYR A 8 -11.94 12.78 -0.32
CA TYR A 8 -11.93 12.48 -1.75
C TYR A 8 -12.44 11.04 -1.98
N ARG A 9 -13.33 10.86 -2.96
CA ARG A 9 -13.88 9.54 -3.31
C ARG A 9 -13.05 8.89 -4.42
N ALA A 10 -11.90 8.31 -4.07
CA ALA A 10 -11.03 7.63 -5.03
C ALA A 10 -11.50 6.20 -5.35
N HIS A 11 -12.27 5.59 -4.45
CA HIS A 11 -12.73 4.22 -4.56
C HIS A 11 -14.26 4.16 -4.63
N TYR A 12 -14.80 3.26 -5.47
CA TYR A 12 -16.24 2.96 -5.53
C TYR A 12 -16.62 1.67 -4.81
N LYS A 13 -15.62 0.88 -4.38
CA LYS A 13 -15.75 -0.29 -3.49
C LYS A 13 -15.02 -0.04 -2.15
N PRO A 14 -15.19 -0.91 -1.14
CA PRO A 14 -14.53 -0.75 0.16
C PRO A 14 -13.00 -0.61 0.05
N ILE A 15 -12.43 0.27 0.87
CA ILE A 15 -10.98 0.39 1.04
C ILE A 15 -10.49 -0.83 1.82
N ARG A 16 -9.46 -1.49 1.28
CA ARG A 16 -8.87 -2.75 1.77
C ARG A 16 -7.55 -2.52 2.49
N ALA A 17 -6.81 -1.48 2.10
CA ALA A 17 -5.61 -1.05 2.81
C ALA A 17 -5.50 0.47 2.79
N LEU A 18 -4.96 1.01 3.88
CA LEU A 18 -4.65 2.43 4.05
C LEU A 18 -3.38 2.53 4.89
N PHE A 19 -2.36 3.22 4.38
CA PHE A 19 -1.12 3.43 5.10
C PHE A 19 -0.40 4.68 4.59
N PHE A 20 0.40 5.27 5.45
CA PHE A 20 1.25 6.41 5.13
C PHE A 20 2.63 5.92 4.68
N GLY A 21 3.24 6.67 3.80
CA GLY A 21 4.59 6.42 3.31
C GLY A 21 5.26 7.70 2.84
N LEU A 22 6.40 7.52 2.20
CA LEU A 22 7.18 8.58 1.57
C LEU A 22 7.30 8.27 0.08
N THR A 23 7.25 9.30 -0.75
CA THR A 23 7.58 9.15 -2.18
C THR A 23 9.04 8.71 -2.34
N PRO A 24 9.34 7.77 -3.25
CA PRO A 24 10.72 7.29 -3.41
C PRO A 24 11.71 8.34 -3.91
N ASP A 25 11.25 9.34 -4.66
CA ASP A 25 12.12 10.28 -5.38
C ASP A 25 12.48 11.52 -4.55
N ASP A 26 11.51 12.09 -3.84
CA ASP A 26 11.62 13.36 -3.10
C ASP A 26 11.22 13.25 -1.61
N ASN A 27 10.93 12.03 -1.13
CA ASN A 27 10.68 11.72 0.27
C ASN A 27 9.55 12.54 0.93
N GLN A 28 8.54 12.89 0.13
CA GLN A 28 7.37 13.64 0.57
C GLN A 28 6.29 12.73 1.14
N PRO A 29 5.57 13.18 2.17
CA PRO A 29 4.54 12.40 2.82
C PRO A 29 3.38 12.11 1.87
N ILE A 30 3.06 10.82 1.76
CA ILE A 30 1.92 10.35 0.96
C ILE A 30 1.02 9.45 1.79
N LEU A 31 -0.27 9.54 1.51
CA LEU A 31 -1.26 8.56 1.94
C LEU A 31 -1.55 7.64 0.76
N ILE A 32 -1.48 6.33 0.98
CA ILE A 32 -1.81 5.33 -0.03
C ILE A 32 -3.06 4.59 0.41
N THR A 33 -4.02 4.45 -0.51
CA THR A 33 -5.20 3.61 -0.31
C THR A 33 -5.33 2.60 -1.44
N ILE A 34 -5.74 1.38 -1.09
CA ILE A 34 -6.06 0.33 -2.05
C ILE A 34 -7.48 -0.13 -1.82
N GLY A 35 -8.28 -0.15 -2.88
CA GLY A 35 -9.68 -0.56 -2.84
C GLY A 35 -9.93 -1.95 -3.41
N ALA A 36 -11.05 -2.54 -3.00
CA ALA A 36 -11.62 -3.74 -3.60
C ALA A 36 -12.04 -3.54 -5.09
N ASP A 37 -11.92 -2.32 -5.61
CA ASP A 37 -12.06 -1.95 -7.03
C ASP A 37 -10.77 -2.09 -7.84
N HIS A 38 -9.72 -2.59 -7.20
CA HIS A 38 -8.40 -2.88 -7.79
C HIS A 38 -7.58 -1.62 -8.05
N ILE A 39 -8.02 -0.49 -7.53
CA ILE A 39 -7.36 0.80 -7.65
C ILE A 39 -6.42 0.98 -6.46
N LEU A 40 -5.22 1.49 -6.76
CA LEU A 40 -4.29 2.11 -5.83
C LEU A 40 -4.37 3.62 -6.08
N ALA A 41 -4.72 4.37 -5.03
CA ALA A 41 -4.76 5.82 -5.03
C ALA A 41 -3.68 6.35 -4.09
N GLU A 42 -3.02 7.44 -4.50
CA GLU A 42 -1.99 8.11 -3.70
C GLU A 42 -2.38 9.56 -3.53
N TYR A 43 -2.36 10.03 -2.30
CA TYR A 43 -2.66 11.41 -1.96
C TYR A 43 -1.37 12.11 -1.55
N ASP A 44 -1.08 13.23 -2.19
CA ASP A 44 0.05 14.08 -1.85
C ASP A 44 -0.33 14.96 -0.66
N LEU A 45 0.27 14.70 0.50
CA LEU A 45 -0.13 15.38 1.73
C LEU A 45 0.45 16.79 1.84
N ASN A 46 1.49 17.12 1.08
CA ASN A 46 2.04 18.47 1.06
C ASN A 46 1.23 19.41 0.15
N GLU A 47 0.77 18.89 -0.98
CA GLU A 47 -0.09 19.63 -1.91
C GLU A 47 -1.57 19.61 -1.47
N SER A 48 -1.88 18.98 -0.33
CA SER A 48 -3.23 18.95 0.23
C SER A 48 -3.47 20.14 1.16
N GLU A 49 -4.66 20.73 1.04
CA GLU A 49 -5.10 21.89 1.81
C GLU A 49 -6.48 21.64 2.43
N ILE A 50 -6.98 22.59 3.22
CA ILE A 50 -8.34 22.49 3.78
C ILE A 50 -9.36 22.41 2.62
N ASP A 51 -10.25 21.44 2.71
CA ASP A 51 -11.23 21.00 1.72
C ASP A 51 -10.66 20.49 0.39
N HIS A 52 -9.33 20.33 0.28
CA HIS A 52 -8.66 19.83 -0.92
C HIS A 52 -7.64 18.73 -0.59
N LEU A 53 -7.98 17.47 -0.86
CA LEU A 53 -7.04 16.35 -0.77
C LEU A 53 -6.44 16.09 -2.16
N ALA A 54 -5.17 16.45 -2.35
CA ALA A 54 -4.49 16.33 -3.64
C ALA A 54 -4.26 14.85 -4.00
N LEU A 55 -4.95 14.37 -5.03
CA LEU A 55 -4.85 12.99 -5.50
C LEU A 55 -3.92 12.90 -6.71
N LYS A 56 -2.92 12.02 -6.65
CA LYS A 56 -2.07 11.63 -7.80
C LYS A 56 -2.84 10.66 -8.73
N PRO A 57 -2.42 10.51 -10.00
CA PRO A 57 -3.06 9.58 -10.92
C PRO A 57 -3.23 8.17 -10.33
N SER A 58 -4.48 7.72 -10.23
CA SER A 58 -4.81 6.42 -9.67
C SER A 58 -4.38 5.29 -10.62
N THR A 59 -3.84 4.21 -10.07
CA THR A 59 -3.34 3.07 -10.85
C THR A 59 -4.16 1.81 -10.57
N ARG A 60 -4.57 1.09 -11.62
CA ARG A 60 -5.16 -0.24 -11.47
C ARG A 60 -4.05 -1.27 -11.24
N ILE A 61 -4.00 -1.86 -10.05
CA ILE A 61 -2.95 -2.82 -9.67
C ILE A 61 -3.36 -4.27 -9.91
N GLU A 62 -4.66 -4.58 -9.92
CA GLU A 62 -5.19 -5.93 -10.13
C GLU A 62 -6.14 -6.00 -11.34
N GLN A 63 -6.05 -7.09 -12.11
CA GLN A 63 -6.95 -7.30 -13.25
C GLN A 63 -8.30 -7.87 -12.79
N ILE A 64 -8.28 -8.96 -12.04
CA ILE A 64 -9.47 -9.75 -11.65
C ILE A 64 -9.53 -9.97 -10.14
N ALA A 65 -8.42 -10.42 -9.54
CA ALA A 65 -8.37 -10.71 -8.11
C ALA A 65 -8.62 -9.46 -7.27
N GLU A 66 -9.43 -9.59 -6.22
CA GLU A 66 -9.73 -8.49 -5.32
C GLU A 66 -8.59 -8.33 -4.30
N PRO A 67 -7.95 -7.15 -4.19
CA PRO A 67 -6.98 -6.90 -3.13
C PRO A 67 -7.61 -7.07 -1.75
N MET A 68 -6.95 -7.79 -0.85
CA MET A 68 -7.42 -8.04 0.51
C MET A 68 -6.74 -7.13 1.54
N SER A 69 -5.45 -6.86 1.36
CA SER A 69 -4.63 -5.98 2.19
C SER A 69 -3.34 -5.62 1.46
N ALA A 70 -2.64 -4.62 1.94
CA ALA A 70 -1.36 -4.18 1.43
C ALA A 70 -0.54 -3.48 2.51
N CYS A 71 0.78 -3.46 2.35
CA CYS A 71 1.68 -2.65 3.16
C CYS A 71 2.95 -2.31 2.36
N HIS A 72 3.78 -1.42 2.92
CA HIS A 72 5.14 -1.24 2.43
C HIS A 72 5.93 -2.55 2.55
N TYR A 73 6.80 -2.79 1.58
CA TYR A 73 7.80 -3.83 1.70
C TYR A 73 9.02 -3.25 2.44
N PRO A 74 9.63 -4.02 3.35
CA PRO A 74 10.86 -3.66 4.03
C PRO A 74 11.94 -3.06 3.12
N SER A 75 12.28 -1.79 3.33
CA SER A 75 13.28 -1.09 2.53
C SER A 75 14.70 -1.54 2.87
N SER A 76 14.93 -2.12 4.06
CA SER A 76 16.26 -2.64 4.43
C SER A 76 16.71 -3.83 3.56
N LEU A 77 15.77 -4.50 2.86
CA LEU A 77 16.04 -5.66 2.03
C LEU A 77 16.32 -5.32 0.56
N THR A 78 16.02 -4.11 0.09
CA THR A 78 16.03 -3.78 -1.34
C THR A 78 16.58 -2.38 -1.64
N LYS A 79 17.22 -2.23 -2.80
CA LYS A 79 17.69 -0.90 -3.28
C LYS A 79 16.56 -0.02 -3.82
N GLU A 80 15.45 -0.62 -4.24
CA GLU A 80 14.23 0.06 -4.68
C GLU A 80 13.17 -0.01 -3.58
N SER A 81 12.20 0.91 -3.60
CA SER A 81 11.01 0.85 -2.73
C SER A 81 9.91 0.01 -3.38
N PHE A 82 9.26 -0.83 -2.57
CA PHE A 82 8.17 -1.69 -3.03
C PHE A 82 6.94 -1.63 -2.11
N LEU A 83 5.79 -1.97 -2.70
CA LEU A 83 4.55 -2.27 -2.03
C LEU A 83 4.24 -3.75 -2.22
N ILE A 84 3.81 -4.42 -1.16
CA ILE A 84 3.30 -5.79 -1.24
C ILE A 84 1.79 -5.76 -1.05
N THR A 85 1.09 -6.54 -1.87
CA THR A 85 -0.35 -6.75 -1.76
C THR A 85 -0.65 -8.23 -1.69
N ILE A 86 -1.74 -8.57 -1.00
CA ILE A 86 -2.36 -9.89 -1.01
C ILE A 86 -3.75 -9.81 -1.60
N ASN A 87 -4.22 -10.89 -2.23
CA ASN A 87 -5.53 -10.92 -2.86
C ASN A 87 -6.34 -12.18 -2.53
N ASN A 88 -7.61 -12.19 -2.95
CA ASN A 88 -8.54 -13.29 -2.73
C ASN A 88 -8.25 -14.56 -3.58
N GLU A 89 -7.24 -14.54 -4.44
CA GLU A 89 -6.77 -15.69 -5.22
C GLU A 89 -5.47 -16.28 -4.67
N TYR A 90 -5.20 -16.07 -3.37
CA TYR A 90 -4.02 -16.58 -2.67
C TYR A 90 -2.70 -16.10 -3.27
N LYS A 91 -2.65 -14.94 -3.93
CA LYS A 91 -1.40 -14.41 -4.49
C LYS A 91 -0.87 -13.25 -3.66
N TYR A 92 0.45 -13.25 -3.47
CA TYR A 92 1.21 -12.07 -3.10
C TYR A 92 1.72 -11.40 -4.37
N LYS A 93 1.66 -10.07 -4.42
CA LYS A 93 2.22 -9.29 -5.50
C LYS A 93 3.07 -8.15 -4.98
N LEU A 94 4.27 -8.04 -5.53
CA LEU A 94 5.23 -7.00 -5.22
C LEU A 94 5.24 -5.97 -6.35
N TYR A 95 4.87 -4.73 -6.04
CA TYR A 95 4.83 -3.60 -6.96
C TYR A 95 5.94 -2.62 -6.63
N ASN A 96 6.63 -2.11 -7.65
CA ASN A 96 7.58 -1.02 -7.45
C ASN A 96 6.82 0.27 -7.07
N SER A 97 7.27 0.94 -6.00
CA SER A 97 6.57 2.10 -5.45
C SER A 97 6.58 3.31 -6.39
N SER A 98 7.59 3.50 -7.24
CA SER A 98 7.63 4.63 -8.18
C SER A 98 6.81 4.34 -9.44
N THR A 99 7.09 3.23 -10.10
CA THR A 99 6.53 2.89 -11.42
C THR A 99 5.19 2.16 -11.37
N LYS A 100 4.79 1.67 -10.18
CA LYS A 100 3.61 0.82 -9.97
C LYS A 100 3.58 -0.46 -10.81
N MET A 101 4.72 -0.86 -11.38
CA MET A 101 4.85 -2.11 -12.12
C MET A 101 4.99 -3.29 -11.15
N CYS A 102 4.22 -4.35 -11.39
CA CYS A 102 4.36 -5.61 -10.66
C CYS A 102 5.70 -6.28 -11.03
N ARG A 103 6.60 -6.44 -10.06
CA ARG A 103 7.90 -7.12 -10.23
C ARG A 103 7.83 -8.61 -9.99
N LYS A 104 6.97 -9.05 -9.07
CA LYS A 104 6.89 -10.45 -8.67
C LYS A 104 5.49 -10.81 -8.24
N THR A 105 5.03 -11.99 -8.65
CA THR A 105 3.81 -12.63 -8.14
C THR A 105 4.20 -13.97 -7.55
N ILE A 106 3.74 -14.27 -6.34
CA ILE A 106 4.03 -15.53 -5.63
C ILE A 106 2.71 -16.13 -5.16
N LEU A 107 2.57 -17.45 -5.28
CA LEU A 107 1.47 -18.16 -4.67
C LEU A 107 1.69 -18.26 -3.15
N GLY A 108 0.72 -17.81 -2.38
CA GLY A 108 0.70 -17.90 -0.93
C GLY A 108 0.04 -19.17 -0.40
N PRO A 109 -0.14 -19.25 0.92
CA PRO A 109 -0.78 -20.40 1.55
C PRO A 109 -2.19 -20.58 0.98
N THR A 110 -2.44 -21.74 0.35
CA THR A 110 -3.74 -22.08 -0.27
C THR A 110 -4.66 -22.87 0.65
N PHE A 111 -4.23 -23.13 1.88
CA PHE A 111 -5.03 -23.88 2.85
C PHE A 111 -6.02 -22.95 3.57
N GLY A 112 -7.30 -23.33 3.57
CA GLY A 112 -8.36 -22.58 4.24
C GLY A 112 -8.84 -21.39 3.41
N SER A 113 -8.79 -20.19 3.99
CA SER A 113 -9.22 -18.95 3.32
C SER A 113 -8.02 -18.11 2.88
N PRO A 114 -8.16 -17.26 1.85
CA PRO A 114 -7.13 -16.30 1.50
C PRO A 114 -6.77 -15.41 2.68
N LEU A 115 -5.52 -14.97 2.71
CA LEU A 115 -5.07 -14.00 3.70
C LEU A 115 -5.88 -12.71 3.60
N ARG A 116 -6.13 -12.09 4.75
CA ARG A 116 -6.95 -10.87 4.86
C ARG A 116 -6.20 -9.67 5.38
N LYS A 117 -5.02 -9.87 5.96
CA LYS A 117 -4.20 -8.81 6.54
C LYS A 117 -2.74 -9.12 6.30
N ILE A 118 -1.97 -8.08 6.00
CA ILE A 118 -0.51 -8.10 6.07
C ILE A 118 -0.05 -6.79 6.68
N GLY A 119 1.12 -6.80 7.30
CA GLY A 119 1.73 -5.58 7.81
C GLY A 119 3.17 -5.80 8.22
N ILE A 120 3.87 -4.70 8.44
CA ILE A 120 5.23 -4.71 8.98
C ILE A 120 5.13 -4.90 10.49
N LEU A 121 5.94 -5.80 11.03
CA LEU A 121 6.10 -5.98 12.47
C LEU A 121 6.94 -4.81 13.03
N PRO A 122 6.53 -4.18 14.14
CA PRO A 122 7.35 -3.15 14.77
C PRO A 122 8.72 -3.73 15.17
N LYS A 123 9.76 -2.91 15.02
CA LYS A 123 11.10 -3.25 15.50
C LYS A 123 11.09 -3.20 17.03
N LEU A 124 11.69 -4.20 17.65
CA LEU A 124 11.91 -4.24 19.11
C LEU A 124 13.09 -3.37 19.50
N ASP A 125 14.17 -3.42 18.70
CA ASP A 125 15.37 -2.61 18.88
C ASP A 125 15.53 -1.66 17.68
N GLU A 126 15.70 -0.36 17.95
CA GLU A 126 15.83 0.67 16.90
C GLU A 126 17.09 0.48 16.04
N ASP A 127 18.13 -0.13 16.61
CA ASP A 127 19.40 -0.44 15.92
C ASP A 127 19.33 -1.71 15.06
N SER A 128 18.23 -2.48 15.13
CA SER A 128 18.08 -3.69 14.34
C SER A 128 17.69 -3.38 12.89
N ASN A 129 18.43 -3.97 11.96
CA ASN A 129 18.13 -3.90 10.53
C ASN A 129 17.08 -4.94 10.10
N GLU A 130 16.64 -5.81 11.02
CA GLU A 130 15.67 -6.85 10.72
C GLU A 130 14.26 -6.27 10.63
N GLU A 131 13.63 -6.49 9.48
CA GLU A 131 12.27 -6.07 9.21
C GLU A 131 11.46 -7.29 8.78
N TYR A 132 10.40 -7.56 9.52
CA TYR A 132 9.54 -8.71 9.28
C TYR A 132 8.15 -8.27 8.83
N ILE A 133 7.56 -9.04 7.93
CA ILE A 133 6.16 -8.92 7.56
C ILE A 133 5.39 -10.03 8.27
N TYR A 134 4.27 -9.68 8.90
CA TYR A 134 3.29 -10.66 9.35
C TYR A 134 2.16 -10.79 8.32
N PHE A 135 1.56 -11.97 8.28
CA PHE A 135 0.45 -12.35 7.40
C PHE A 135 -0.56 -13.21 8.16
#